data_AF-A0A4Y2RTF5-F1
#
_entry.id   AF-A0A4Y2RTF5-F1
#
_cell.length_a   1.000
_cell.length_b   1.000
_cell.length_c   1.000
_cell.angle_alpha   90.00
_cell.angle_beta   90.00
_cell.angle_gamma   90.00
#
_symmetry.space_group_name_H-M   'P 1'
#
loop_
_entity.id
_entity.type
_entity.pdbx_description
1 polymer ?
#
loop_
_entity_poly.entity_id
_entity_poly.type
_entity_poly.pdbx_seq_one_letter_code
_entity_poly.pdbx_strand_id
1 'polypeptide(L)'
;MQKIITTFSYHELKDALRKSNPTSPGPDQVHNNMLKHLGESSLLTILLLFNRIWQERVFPLSWLKSIVPIPKPGKDQRDPNNYRPIALKSCLSKLLERMVSARLMHVLERSKWFIPSQSGFRRRRNTIDNLLKLETAIREAFVRKKHLVSIFFDIEKAYDRTWRYGILKDLSDIGLKGNLPLFIKNFLQTRIFQIRIGNILSDNFNQQEGAPQGSVLSVLLFIIKINGIVSKLPAYVNSTLFVDDIQIHCAGDDMGFIQRQLQTAIHNMTDWASTNGFIFSPQKSVCMHFCRRRGLHPDFQLNGSPIPIVQETQFLGIIFDTKLIFRSLIQHLKTKCIRTLNIMKVLSSTSWGADKVSLMRIYRSLVRSKLDYGVPVYGSAAKSTLKILDSPSPKTSYSYWGI
;
A
#
# COMPACT_ATOMS: atom_id res chain seq x y z
N MET A 1 -1.10 -27.47 -9.03
CA MET A 1 0.12 -27.73 -8.23
C MET A 1 1.37 -27.94 -9.08
N GLN A 2 1.32 -28.61 -10.24
CA GLN A 2 2.51 -28.89 -11.08
C GLN A 2 3.40 -27.65 -11.42
N LYS A 3 2.80 -26.49 -11.73
CA LYS A 3 3.54 -25.26 -12.12
C LYS A 3 4.43 -24.65 -11.02
N ILE A 4 4.31 -25.12 -9.77
CA ILE A 4 5.05 -24.61 -8.61
C ILE A 4 6.42 -25.30 -8.48
N ILE A 5 6.57 -26.50 -9.03
CA ILE A 5 7.77 -27.33 -8.88
C ILE A 5 8.69 -27.21 -10.09
N THR A 6 8.15 -26.82 -11.25
CA THR A 6 8.89 -26.71 -12.51
C THR A 6 9.84 -25.53 -12.55
N THR A 7 10.83 -25.60 -13.43
CA THR A 7 11.70 -24.47 -13.79
C THR A 7 10.89 -23.30 -14.36
N PHE A 8 11.47 -22.11 -14.32
CA PHE A 8 10.95 -20.93 -14.97
C PHE A 8 11.06 -21.02 -16.48
N SER A 9 10.01 -20.58 -17.15
CA SER A 9 9.98 -20.43 -18.60
C SER A 9 10.50 -19.07 -19.03
N TYR A 10 10.99 -19.00 -20.27
CA TYR A 10 11.42 -17.76 -20.89
C TYR A 10 10.27 -16.74 -21.02
N HIS A 11 9.03 -17.21 -21.19
CA HIS A 11 7.85 -16.36 -21.19
C HIS A 11 7.64 -15.67 -19.84
N GLU A 12 7.78 -16.39 -18.72
CA GLU A 12 7.69 -15.81 -17.38
C GLU A 12 8.76 -14.72 -17.15
N LEU A 13 9.97 -14.93 -17.67
CA LEU A 13 11.06 -13.96 -17.59
C LEU A 13 10.71 -12.68 -18.37
N LYS A 14 10.29 -12.80 -19.64
CA LYS A 14 9.89 -11.65 -20.46
C LYS A 14 8.73 -10.88 -19.83
N ASP A 15 7.75 -11.59 -19.27
CA ASP A 15 6.61 -10.97 -18.60
C ASP A 15 7.00 -10.21 -17.33
N ALA A 16 7.90 -10.78 -16.52
CA ALA A 16 8.42 -10.12 -15.33
C ALA A 16 9.26 -8.89 -15.71
N LEU A 17 10.08 -8.99 -16.76
CA LEU A 17 10.93 -7.90 -17.25
C LEU A 17 10.12 -6.73 -17.80
N ARG A 18 9.08 -7.01 -18.59
CA ARG A 18 8.15 -5.98 -19.10
C ARG A 18 7.50 -5.18 -17.97
N LYS A 19 7.14 -5.85 -16.87
CA LYS A 19 6.51 -5.24 -15.68
C LYS A 19 7.52 -4.57 -14.73
N SER A 20 8.82 -4.63 -15.01
CA SER A 20 9.84 -3.97 -14.19
C SER A 20 9.85 -2.46 -14.49
N ASN A 21 9.87 -1.64 -13.44
CA ASN A 21 9.98 -0.18 -13.57
C ASN A 21 11.47 0.24 -13.53
N PRO A 22 11.85 1.36 -14.15
CA PRO A 22 13.17 1.93 -13.92
C PRO A 22 13.30 2.30 -12.43
N THR A 23 14.22 1.63 -11.73
CA THR A 23 14.53 1.87 -10.31
C THR A 23 16.03 2.04 -10.15
N SER A 24 16.44 2.73 -9.07
CA SER A 24 17.85 2.78 -8.68
C SER A 24 18.40 1.36 -8.45
N PRO A 25 19.65 1.10 -8.87
CA PRO A 25 20.27 -0.21 -8.80
C PRO A 25 20.68 -0.54 -7.37
N GLY A 26 21.00 -1.81 -7.14
CA GLY A 26 21.57 -2.26 -5.87
C GLY A 26 23.08 -2.00 -5.81
N PRO A 27 23.79 -2.69 -4.89
CA PRO A 27 25.25 -2.64 -4.81
C PRO A 27 25.96 -3.01 -6.11
N ASP A 28 25.34 -3.86 -6.94
CA ASP A 28 25.83 -4.34 -8.23
C ASP A 28 25.78 -3.31 -9.36
N GLN A 29 25.16 -2.14 -9.15
CA GLN A 29 24.99 -1.07 -10.16
C GLN A 29 24.28 -1.50 -11.45
N VAL A 30 23.63 -2.67 -11.47
CA VAL A 30 22.87 -3.14 -12.64
C VAL A 30 21.47 -2.52 -12.62
N HIS A 31 21.14 -1.75 -13.66
CA HIS A 31 19.84 -1.11 -13.80
C HIS A 31 18.82 -2.02 -14.51
N ASN A 32 17.54 -1.87 -14.17
CA ASN A 32 16.44 -2.55 -14.90
C ASN A 32 16.42 -2.21 -16.39
N ASN A 33 16.83 -0.98 -16.77
CA ASN A 33 16.91 -0.60 -18.18
C ASN A 33 17.98 -1.42 -18.92
N MET A 34 19.12 -1.72 -18.29
CA MET A 34 20.14 -2.59 -18.91
C MET A 34 19.54 -3.97 -19.20
N LEU A 35 18.84 -4.55 -18.22
CA LEU A 35 18.18 -5.85 -18.37
C LEU A 35 17.14 -5.86 -19.51
N LYS A 36 16.42 -4.75 -19.71
CA LYS A 36 15.40 -4.61 -20.78
C LYS A 36 15.99 -4.55 -22.19
N HIS A 37 17.24 -4.11 -22.34
CA HIS A 37 17.91 -3.98 -23.63
C HIS A 37 18.85 -5.16 -23.92
N LEU A 38 18.88 -6.18 -23.07
CA LEU A 38 19.65 -7.40 -23.32
C LEU A 38 19.08 -8.17 -24.51
N GLY A 39 20.00 -8.74 -25.31
CA GLY A 39 19.65 -9.67 -26.37
C GLY A 39 19.05 -10.98 -25.84
N GLU A 40 18.40 -11.72 -26.72
CA GLU A 40 17.75 -12.99 -26.39
C GLU A 40 18.70 -14.01 -25.77
N SER A 41 19.92 -14.15 -26.31
CA SER A 41 20.96 -15.03 -25.76
C SER A 41 21.30 -14.70 -24.31
N SER A 42 21.50 -13.42 -24.00
CA SER A 42 21.79 -12.95 -22.63
C SER A 42 20.62 -13.20 -21.68
N LEU A 43 19.38 -13.02 -22.14
CA LEU A 43 18.19 -13.32 -21.34
C LEU A 43 18.05 -14.83 -21.07
N LEU A 44 18.42 -15.69 -22.02
CA LEU A 44 18.46 -17.13 -21.82
C LEU A 44 19.54 -17.52 -20.79
N THR A 45 20.69 -16.84 -20.77
CA THR A 45 21.70 -17.04 -19.72
C THR A 45 21.16 -16.65 -18.34
N ILE A 46 20.45 -15.52 -18.23
CA ILE A 46 19.78 -15.11 -16.98
C ILE A 46 18.73 -16.15 -16.57
N LEU A 47 17.96 -16.69 -17.52
CA LEU A 47 16.98 -17.73 -17.24
C LEU A 47 17.65 -19.01 -16.70
N LEU A 48 18.78 -19.41 -17.29
CA LEU A 48 19.56 -20.55 -16.82
C LEU A 48 20.03 -20.34 -15.38
N LEU A 49 20.57 -19.14 -15.08
CA LEU A 49 20.96 -18.76 -13.71
C LEU A 49 19.76 -18.85 -12.74
N PHE A 50 18.60 -18.29 -13.12
CA PHE A 50 17.40 -18.33 -12.28
C PHE A 50 16.89 -19.75 -12.04
N ASN A 51 16.94 -20.60 -13.07
CA ASN A 51 16.55 -22.00 -12.96
C ASN A 51 17.51 -22.80 -12.09
N ARG A 52 18.81 -22.51 -12.18
CA ARG A 52 19.83 -23.08 -11.30
C ARG A 52 19.58 -22.70 -9.85
N ILE A 53 19.38 -21.41 -9.55
CA ILE A 53 19.01 -20.91 -8.21
C ILE A 53 17.74 -21.61 -7.69
N TRP A 54 16.74 -21.78 -8.56
CA TRP A 54 15.48 -22.42 -8.21
C TRP A 54 15.61 -23.91 -7.89
N GLN A 55 16.43 -24.64 -8.66
CA GLN A 55 16.63 -26.08 -8.50
C GLN A 55 17.59 -26.41 -7.36
N GLU A 56 18.73 -25.72 -7.29
CA GLU A 56 19.75 -25.91 -6.24
C GLU A 56 19.31 -25.32 -4.90
N ARG A 57 18.30 -24.43 -4.91
CA ARG A 57 17.76 -23.75 -3.72
C ARG A 57 18.78 -22.86 -3.02
N VAL A 58 19.85 -22.46 -3.69
CA VAL A 58 20.88 -21.57 -3.13
C VAL A 58 20.60 -20.14 -3.57
N PHE A 59 20.28 -19.27 -2.60
CA PHE A 59 20.11 -17.84 -2.88
C PHE A 59 21.46 -17.13 -2.87
N PRO A 60 21.81 -16.33 -3.89
CA PRO A 60 23.10 -15.65 -3.92
C PRO A 60 23.32 -14.73 -2.71
N LEU A 61 24.43 -14.91 -1.99
CA LEU A 61 24.78 -14.09 -0.83
C LEU A 61 24.92 -12.60 -1.19
N SER A 62 25.38 -12.29 -2.40
CA SER A 62 25.46 -10.91 -2.91
C SER A 62 24.09 -10.23 -2.98
N TRP A 63 23.00 -10.98 -3.15
CA TRP A 63 21.63 -10.46 -3.18
C TRP A 63 21.02 -10.25 -1.79
N LEU A 64 21.68 -10.74 -0.74
CA LEU A 64 21.31 -10.46 0.66
C LEU A 64 21.81 -9.08 1.12
N LYS A 65 22.77 -8.49 0.41
CA LYS A 65 23.29 -7.15 0.67
C LYS A 65 22.38 -6.07 0.09
N SER A 66 22.14 -5.01 0.85
CA SER A 66 21.38 -3.85 0.39
C SER A 66 21.93 -2.55 0.93
N ILE A 67 21.70 -1.47 0.18
CA ILE A 67 22.05 -0.12 0.61
C ILE A 67 20.77 0.61 0.99
N VAL A 68 20.78 1.31 2.13
CA VAL A 68 19.65 2.13 2.58
C VAL A 68 19.99 3.60 2.38
N PRO A 69 19.43 4.24 1.34
CA PRO A 69 19.40 5.69 1.27
C PRO A 69 17.94 6.16 1.21
N ILE A 70 17.60 7.18 1.99
CA ILE A 70 16.64 8.27 1.71
C ILE A 70 16.15 8.85 3.05
N PRO A 71 16.50 10.11 3.37
CA PRO A 71 15.84 10.85 4.44
C PRO A 71 14.39 11.18 4.03
N LYS A 72 13.47 11.20 5.00
CA LYS A 72 12.09 11.69 4.83
C LYS A 72 12.17 13.17 4.43
N PRO A 73 11.47 13.61 3.36
CA PRO A 73 11.50 15.00 2.93
C PRO A 73 11.07 15.97 4.04
N GLY A 74 11.81 17.07 4.21
CA GLY A 74 11.48 18.14 5.16
C GLY A 74 11.64 17.77 6.64
N LYS A 75 12.34 16.67 6.96
CA LYS A 75 12.66 16.26 8.32
C LYS A 75 14.14 16.41 8.63
N ASP A 76 14.47 16.55 9.92
CA ASP A 76 15.85 16.65 10.38
C ASP A 76 16.63 15.38 10.01
N GLN A 77 17.75 15.57 9.30
CA GLN A 77 18.63 14.51 8.83
C GLN A 77 19.54 13.96 9.94
N ARG A 78 19.60 14.64 11.10
CA ARG A 78 20.38 14.16 12.26
C ARG A 78 19.65 13.08 13.04
N ASP A 79 18.33 12.97 12.90
CA ASP A 79 17.52 11.94 13.57
C ASP A 79 17.41 10.68 12.69
N PRO A 80 17.96 9.52 13.12
CA PRO A 80 17.87 8.25 12.39
C PRO A 80 16.43 7.80 12.10
N ASN A 81 15.45 8.18 12.94
CA ASN A 81 14.04 7.84 12.71
C ASN A 81 13.43 8.56 11.50
N ASN A 82 14.12 9.58 11.00
CA ASN A 82 13.71 10.30 9.81
C ASN A 82 14.18 9.66 8.52
N TYR A 83 14.91 8.54 8.54
CA TYR A 83 15.24 7.79 7.34
C TYR A 83 14.17 6.74 7.02
N ARG A 84 13.98 6.44 5.74
CA ARG A 84 13.18 5.28 5.33
C ARG A 84 14.12 4.09 5.16
N PRO A 85 13.84 2.92 5.77
CA PRO A 85 14.66 1.72 5.59
C PRO A 85 14.36 1.05 4.24
N ILE A 86 14.53 1.79 3.12
CA ILE A 86 14.34 1.26 1.78
C ILE A 86 15.65 0.60 1.34
N ALA A 87 15.65 -0.72 1.27
CA ALA A 87 16.76 -1.52 0.81
C ALA A 87 16.86 -1.51 -0.73
N LEU A 88 17.88 -0.85 -1.28
CA LEU A 88 18.25 -0.97 -2.68
C LEU A 88 18.89 -2.35 -2.92
N LYS A 89 18.12 -3.25 -3.51
CA LYS A 89 18.54 -4.61 -3.90
C LYS A 89 18.88 -4.71 -5.38
N SER A 90 19.69 -5.70 -5.71
CA SER A 90 20.01 -6.10 -7.10
C SER A 90 18.74 -6.18 -7.96
N CYS A 91 18.81 -5.60 -9.15
CA CYS A 91 17.74 -5.66 -10.13
C CYS A 91 17.46 -7.11 -10.61
N LEU A 92 18.49 -7.95 -10.68
CA LEU A 92 18.33 -9.39 -10.98
C LEU A 92 17.57 -10.12 -9.88
N SER A 93 17.90 -9.85 -8.59
CA SER A 93 17.14 -10.38 -7.45
C SER A 93 15.67 -9.97 -7.53
N LYS A 94 15.39 -8.69 -7.76
CA LYS A 94 14.02 -8.16 -7.90
C LYS A 94 13.25 -8.81 -9.06
N LEU A 95 13.94 -9.15 -10.15
CA LEU A 95 13.35 -9.81 -11.31
C LEU A 95 12.93 -11.25 -10.97
N LEU A 96 13.82 -12.03 -10.32
CA LEU A 96 13.49 -13.38 -9.86
C LEU A 96 12.37 -13.35 -8.81
N GLU A 97 12.45 -12.45 -7.83
CA GLU A 97 11.40 -12.23 -6.82
C GLU A 97 10.03 -12.02 -7.48
N ARG A 98 9.98 -11.23 -8.56
CA ARG A 98 8.73 -10.96 -9.30
C ARG A 98 8.17 -12.20 -9.99
N MET A 99 9.03 -13.05 -10.56
CA MET A 99 8.61 -14.33 -11.15
C MET A 99 8.05 -15.26 -10.08
N VAL A 100 8.71 -15.34 -8.92
CA VAL A 100 8.25 -16.11 -7.76
C VAL A 100 6.92 -15.57 -7.23
N SER A 101 6.79 -14.26 -7.05
CA SER A 101 5.54 -13.62 -6.62
C SER A 101 4.39 -13.89 -7.58
N ALA A 102 4.64 -13.88 -8.89
CA ALA A 102 3.61 -14.18 -9.89
C ALA A 102 3.10 -15.62 -9.76
N ARG A 103 3.99 -16.59 -9.53
CA ARG A 103 3.61 -17.98 -9.26
C ARG A 103 2.82 -18.11 -7.96
N LEU A 104 3.32 -17.54 -6.87
CA LEU A 104 2.67 -17.60 -5.56
C LEU A 104 1.27 -16.97 -5.60
N MET A 105 1.14 -15.77 -6.18
CA MET A 105 -0.16 -15.09 -6.35
C MET A 105 -1.15 -15.95 -7.15
N HIS A 106 -0.70 -16.60 -8.23
CA HIS A 106 -1.55 -17.48 -9.02
C HIS A 106 -2.10 -18.65 -8.19
N VAL A 107 -1.29 -19.21 -7.29
CA VAL A 107 -1.71 -20.30 -6.40
C VAL A 107 -2.76 -19.81 -5.40
N LEU A 108 -2.49 -18.69 -4.73
CA LEU A 108 -3.36 -18.12 -3.70
C LEU A 108 -4.74 -17.71 -4.24
N GLU A 109 -4.78 -17.10 -5.43
CA GLU A 109 -6.05 -16.73 -6.06
C GLU A 109 -6.81 -17.97 -6.55
N ARG A 110 -6.11 -18.98 -7.09
CA ARG A 110 -6.74 -20.23 -7.55
C ARG A 110 -7.33 -21.03 -6.39
N SER A 111 -6.68 -21.04 -5.23
CA SER A 111 -7.19 -21.69 -4.02
C SER A 111 -8.20 -20.84 -3.24
N LYS A 112 -8.54 -19.63 -3.72
CA LYS A 112 -9.43 -18.66 -3.04
C LYS A 112 -9.01 -18.39 -1.58
N TRP A 113 -7.71 -18.36 -1.34
CA TRP A 113 -7.17 -18.27 0.02
C TRP A 113 -7.33 -16.87 0.65
N PHE A 114 -7.29 -15.80 -0.17
CA PHE A 114 -7.51 -14.44 0.34
C PHE A 114 -8.93 -14.23 0.83
N ILE A 115 -9.08 -13.61 1.99
CA ILE A 115 -10.39 -13.21 2.50
C ILE A 115 -11.05 -12.18 1.55
N PRO A 116 -12.39 -12.17 1.45
CA PRO A 116 -13.09 -11.22 0.57
C PRO A 116 -12.83 -9.75 0.89
N SER A 117 -12.52 -9.41 2.15
CA SER A 117 -12.24 -8.03 2.59
C SER A 117 -10.83 -7.53 2.23
N GLN A 118 -9.92 -8.40 1.81
CA GLN A 118 -8.56 -8.01 1.41
C GLN A 118 -8.52 -7.60 -0.06
N SER A 119 -8.18 -6.34 -0.32
CA SER A 119 -8.09 -5.76 -1.66
C SER A 119 -6.67 -5.36 -2.05
N GLY A 120 -5.71 -5.36 -1.12
CA GLY A 120 -4.33 -4.92 -1.34
C GLY A 120 -3.57 -5.81 -2.34
N PHE A 121 -2.96 -5.20 -3.36
CA PHE A 121 -2.10 -5.84 -4.37
C PHE A 121 -2.70 -7.07 -5.08
N ARG A 122 -4.03 -7.21 -5.09
CA ARG A 122 -4.74 -8.28 -5.80
C ARG A 122 -5.16 -7.84 -7.19
N ARG A 123 -5.23 -8.79 -8.12
CA ARG A 123 -5.62 -8.50 -9.50
C ARG A 123 -7.10 -8.09 -9.53
N ARG A 124 -7.43 -7.02 -10.27
CA ARG A 124 -8.80 -6.47 -10.39
C ARG A 124 -9.40 -5.93 -9.09
N ARG A 125 -8.56 -5.66 -8.08
CA ARG A 125 -8.94 -4.93 -6.87
C ARG A 125 -8.08 -3.68 -6.77
N ASN A 126 -8.64 -2.60 -6.23
CA ASN A 126 -7.92 -1.36 -5.99
C ASN A 126 -8.40 -0.67 -4.71
N THR A 127 -7.80 0.47 -4.38
CA THR A 127 -8.18 1.25 -3.19
C THR A 127 -9.60 1.80 -3.26
N ILE A 128 -10.10 2.10 -4.47
CA ILE A 128 -11.45 2.65 -4.69
C ILE A 128 -12.53 1.64 -4.26
N ASP A 129 -12.31 0.34 -4.44
CA ASP A 129 -13.27 -0.68 -3.99
C ASP A 129 -13.55 -0.58 -2.49
N ASN A 130 -12.51 -0.41 -1.68
CA ASN A 130 -12.63 -0.28 -0.22
C ASN A 130 -13.28 1.06 0.16
N LEU A 131 -12.92 2.13 -0.55
CA LEU A 131 -13.48 3.46 -0.31
C LEU A 131 -14.97 3.51 -0.64
N LEU A 132 -15.39 2.94 -1.77
CA LEU A 132 -16.80 2.85 -2.17
C LEU A 132 -17.60 1.99 -1.21
N LYS A 133 -17.05 0.86 -0.74
CA LYS A 133 -17.72 0.01 0.24
C LYS A 133 -18.03 0.79 1.53
N LEU A 134 -17.07 1.55 2.05
CA LEU A 134 -17.26 2.37 3.25
C LEU A 134 -18.25 3.52 2.99
N GLU A 135 -18.07 4.25 1.89
CA GLU A 135 -18.92 5.38 1.53
C GLU A 135 -20.39 4.96 1.34
N THR A 136 -20.61 3.82 0.68
CA THR A 136 -21.95 3.25 0.48
C THR A 136 -22.59 2.89 1.82
N ALA A 137 -21.86 2.23 2.71
CA ALA A 137 -22.35 1.89 4.05
C ALA A 137 -22.73 3.15 4.87
N ILE A 138 -21.93 4.22 4.78
CA ILE A 138 -22.23 5.50 5.43
C ILE A 138 -23.50 6.12 4.85
N ARG A 139 -23.65 6.15 3.52
CA ARG A 139 -24.87 6.67 2.87
C ARG A 139 -26.11 5.88 3.25
N GLU A 140 -26.02 4.55 3.24
CA GLU A 140 -27.13 3.69 3.66
C GLU A 140 -27.54 3.96 5.11
N ALA A 141 -26.56 4.12 6.01
CA ALA A 141 -26.83 4.48 7.39
C ALA A 141 -27.54 5.84 7.50
N PHE A 142 -27.12 6.85 6.73
CA PHE A 142 -27.80 8.15 6.69
C PHE A 142 -29.23 8.08 6.16
N VAL A 143 -29.47 7.33 5.09
CA VAL A 143 -30.82 7.13 4.52
C VAL A 143 -31.73 6.45 5.54
N ARG A 144 -31.22 5.42 6.22
CA ARG A 144 -31.96 4.68 7.24
C ARG A 144 -31.99 5.37 8.61
N LYS A 145 -31.42 6.59 8.72
CA LYS A 145 -31.30 7.36 9.97
C LYS A 145 -30.65 6.56 11.11
N LYS A 146 -29.71 5.68 10.79
CA LYS A 146 -28.92 4.86 11.73
C LYS A 146 -27.62 5.57 12.11
N HIS A 147 -26.97 5.06 13.16
CA HIS A 147 -25.59 5.38 13.46
C HIS A 147 -24.68 4.43 12.67
N LEU A 148 -23.59 4.94 12.10
CA LEU A 148 -22.47 4.11 11.63
C LEU A 148 -21.21 4.58 12.33
N VAL A 149 -20.49 3.64 12.93
CA VAL A 149 -19.23 3.90 13.60
C VAL A 149 -18.15 3.14 12.86
N SER A 150 -17.06 3.83 12.53
CA SER A 150 -15.92 3.29 11.78
C SER A 150 -14.64 3.50 12.56
N ILE A 151 -13.82 2.47 12.67
CA ILE A 151 -12.51 2.52 13.32
C ILE A 151 -11.45 2.24 12.26
N PHE A 152 -10.43 3.10 12.22
CA PHE A 152 -9.29 3.01 11.33
C PHE A 152 -8.06 2.70 12.17
N PHE A 153 -7.37 1.61 11.84
CA PHE A 153 -6.22 1.14 12.61
C PHE A 153 -4.91 1.47 11.88
N ASP A 154 -3.88 1.80 12.66
CA ASP A 154 -2.48 1.87 12.19
C ASP A 154 -1.69 0.74 12.84
N ILE A 155 -0.87 0.04 12.04
CA ILE A 155 0.04 -1.00 12.54
C ILE A 155 1.44 -0.43 12.66
N GLU A 156 2.03 -0.58 13.84
CA GLU A 156 3.39 -0.13 14.10
C GLU A 156 4.42 -0.97 13.33
N LYS A 157 5.22 -0.32 12.49
CA LYS A 157 6.38 -0.92 11.79
C LYS A 157 6.02 -2.27 11.16
N ALA A 158 4.89 -2.33 10.45
CA ALA A 158 4.25 -3.57 10.02
C ALA A 158 5.20 -4.56 9.28
N TYR A 159 6.03 -4.05 8.36
CA TYR A 159 7.02 -4.87 7.63
C TYR A 159 8.17 -5.36 8.51
N ASP A 160 8.64 -4.52 9.44
CA ASP A 160 9.81 -4.82 10.27
C ASP A 160 9.46 -5.85 11.36
N ARG A 161 8.18 -5.90 11.77
CA ARG A 161 7.66 -6.83 12.78
C ARG A 161 7.06 -8.11 12.21
N THR A 162 7.03 -8.28 10.88
CA THR A 162 6.42 -9.47 10.27
C THR A 162 7.22 -10.72 10.65
N TRP A 163 6.60 -11.60 11.43
CA TRP A 163 7.26 -12.79 11.97
C TRP A 163 7.58 -13.83 10.89
N ARG A 164 8.87 -14.08 10.64
CA ARG A 164 9.36 -14.96 9.56
C ARG A 164 8.87 -16.39 9.71
N TYR A 165 8.94 -16.94 10.92
CA TYR A 165 8.44 -18.29 11.20
C TYR A 165 6.92 -18.37 10.97
N GLY A 166 6.19 -17.33 11.39
CA GLY A 166 4.76 -17.22 11.13
C GLY A 166 4.41 -17.30 9.64
N ILE A 167 5.15 -16.58 8.78
CA ILE A 167 4.97 -16.67 7.31
C ILE A 167 5.21 -18.10 6.82
N LEU A 168 6.29 -18.75 7.24
CA LEU A 168 6.63 -20.10 6.79
C LEU A 168 5.60 -21.13 7.24
N LYS A 169 5.06 -20.97 8.47
CA LYS A 169 3.94 -21.76 8.97
C LYS A 169 2.70 -21.57 8.10
N ASP A 170 2.31 -20.33 7.83
CA ASP A 170 1.13 -20.04 7.01
C ASP A 170 1.27 -20.61 5.58
N LEU A 171 2.48 -20.55 4.99
CA LEU A 171 2.78 -21.18 3.69
C LEU A 171 2.66 -22.71 3.74
N SER A 172 3.06 -23.33 4.84
CA SER A 172 2.89 -24.76 5.07
C SER A 172 1.42 -25.14 5.24
N ASP A 173 0.65 -24.34 5.98
CA ASP A 173 -0.78 -24.55 6.23
C ASP A 173 -1.61 -24.40 4.93
N ILE A 174 -1.16 -23.58 3.98
CA ILE A 174 -1.71 -23.51 2.61
C ILE A 174 -1.47 -24.81 1.82
N GLY A 175 -0.55 -25.66 2.27
CA GLY A 175 -0.17 -26.90 1.58
C GLY A 175 0.89 -26.70 0.50
N LEU A 176 1.65 -25.59 0.53
CA LEU A 176 2.74 -25.37 -0.41
C LEU A 176 3.91 -26.31 -0.11
N LYS A 177 4.33 -27.08 -1.11
CA LYS A 177 5.46 -28.02 -1.04
C LYS A 177 6.48 -27.75 -2.15
N GLY A 178 7.70 -28.25 -1.98
CA GLY A 178 8.77 -28.19 -2.99
C GLY A 178 9.63 -26.92 -2.90
N ASN A 179 10.05 -26.41 -4.06
CA ASN A 179 11.07 -25.34 -4.12
C ASN A 179 10.56 -23.97 -3.68
N LEU A 180 9.27 -23.67 -3.85
CA LEU A 180 8.69 -22.36 -3.49
C LEU A 180 8.84 -22.00 -2.00
N PRO A 181 8.38 -22.81 -1.03
CA PRO A 181 8.56 -22.50 0.39
C PRO A 181 10.04 -22.44 0.80
N LEU A 182 10.91 -23.28 0.21
CA LEU A 182 12.35 -23.25 0.47
C LEU A 182 13.01 -21.97 -0.07
N PHE A 183 12.62 -21.52 -1.27
CA PHE A 183 13.04 -20.25 -1.82
C PHE A 183 12.61 -19.09 -0.91
N ILE A 184 11.36 -19.10 -0.42
CA ILE A 184 10.87 -18.07 0.49
C ILE A 184 11.63 -18.09 1.82
N LYS A 185 11.90 -19.27 2.37
CA LYS A 185 12.74 -19.43 3.57
C LYS A 185 14.12 -18.80 3.38
N ASN A 186 14.78 -19.09 2.26
CA ASN A 186 16.10 -18.53 1.96
C ASN A 186 16.04 -17.03 1.63
N PHE A 187 14.96 -16.56 1.01
CA PHE A 187 14.70 -15.15 0.77
C PHE A 187 14.51 -14.35 2.07
N LEU A 188 13.87 -14.94 3.08
CA LEU A 188 13.65 -14.35 4.40
C LEU A 188 14.85 -14.52 5.35
N GLN A 189 15.97 -15.11 4.92
CA GLN A 189 17.18 -15.19 5.72
C GLN A 189 17.72 -13.80 6.12
N THR A 190 18.54 -13.79 7.17
CA THR A 190 19.20 -12.60 7.70
C THR A 190 19.82 -11.78 6.59
N ARG A 191 19.44 -10.50 6.54
CA ARG A 191 19.91 -9.54 5.55
C ARG A 191 21.07 -8.76 6.11
N ILE A 192 21.97 -8.36 5.22
CA ILE A 192 23.06 -7.45 5.53
C ILE A 192 22.71 -6.11 4.88
N PHE A 193 22.68 -5.04 5.66
CA PHE A 193 22.50 -3.69 5.13
C PHE A 193 23.67 -2.79 5.48
N GLN A 194 23.91 -1.83 4.59
CA GLN A 194 24.87 -0.75 4.78
C GLN A 194 24.18 0.58 4.48
N ILE A 195 24.55 1.61 5.23
CA ILE A 195 24.08 2.97 5.02
C ILE A 195 25.09 3.68 4.12
N ARG A 196 24.61 4.37 3.09
CA ARG A 196 25.45 5.19 2.20
C ARG A 196 25.18 6.67 2.44
N ILE A 197 26.22 7.42 2.80
CA ILE A 197 26.19 8.89 2.90
C ILE A 197 27.26 9.43 1.95
N GLY A 198 26.82 10.07 0.87
CA GLY A 198 27.73 10.46 -0.23
C GLY A 198 28.46 9.23 -0.80
N ASN A 199 29.78 9.22 -0.69
CA ASN A 199 30.65 8.13 -1.15
C ASN A 199 31.08 7.17 -0.04
N ILE A 200 30.64 7.38 1.20
CA ILE A 200 31.04 6.58 2.36
C ILE A 200 29.95 5.54 2.66
N LEU A 201 30.37 4.31 2.92
CA LEU A 201 29.53 3.21 3.39
C LEU A 201 29.78 2.95 4.87
N SER A 202 28.73 2.65 5.63
CA SER A 202 28.85 2.16 7.00
C SER A 202 29.34 0.71 7.05
N ASP A 203 29.63 0.25 8.26
CA ASP A 203 29.77 -1.18 8.55
C ASP A 203 28.52 -1.97 8.19
N ASN A 204 28.69 -3.29 8.11
CA ASN A 204 27.62 -4.24 7.84
C ASN A 204 26.75 -4.43 9.08
N PHE A 205 25.45 -4.19 8.93
CA PHE A 205 24.46 -4.46 9.97
C PHE A 205 23.55 -5.62 9.57
N ASN A 206 23.30 -6.51 10.53
CA ASN A 206 22.47 -7.68 10.31
C ASN A 206 21.02 -7.41 10.76
N GLN A 207 20.07 -7.60 9.84
CA GLN A 207 18.64 -7.54 10.15
C GLN A 207 18.06 -8.94 10.34
N GLN A 208 17.75 -9.29 11.59
CA GLN A 208 17.28 -10.62 11.98
C GLN A 208 15.77 -10.83 11.85
N GLU A 209 14.95 -9.77 11.80
CA GLU A 209 13.49 -9.88 11.69
C GLU A 209 12.89 -8.95 10.63
N GLY A 210 11.67 -9.26 10.22
CA GLY A 210 10.90 -8.50 9.24
C GLY A 210 11.13 -8.91 7.78
N ALA A 211 10.25 -8.43 6.91
CA ALA A 211 10.30 -8.63 5.48
C ALA A 211 10.97 -7.42 4.80
N PRO A 212 11.88 -7.63 3.82
CA PRO A 212 12.63 -6.52 3.24
C PRO A 212 11.71 -5.53 2.52
N GLN A 213 11.76 -4.26 2.92
CA GLN A 213 10.99 -3.19 2.29
C GLN A 213 11.49 -2.93 0.86
N GLY A 214 10.58 -2.63 -0.06
CA GLY A 214 10.90 -2.43 -1.49
C GLY A 214 11.02 -3.73 -2.31
N SER A 215 10.59 -4.87 -1.77
CA SER A 215 10.44 -6.14 -2.49
C SER A 215 8.98 -6.40 -2.88
N VAL A 216 8.76 -6.85 -4.11
CA VAL A 216 7.43 -7.31 -4.55
C VAL A 216 7.00 -8.57 -3.79
N LEU A 217 7.95 -9.46 -3.48
CA LEU A 217 7.66 -10.68 -2.74
C LEU A 217 7.33 -10.40 -1.27
N SER A 218 8.07 -9.50 -0.62
CA SER A 218 7.75 -9.10 0.77
C SER A 218 6.34 -8.56 0.93
N VAL A 219 5.85 -7.75 -0.03
CA VAL A 219 4.48 -7.24 0.00
C VAL A 219 3.48 -8.40 -0.01
N LEU A 220 3.69 -9.39 -0.87
CA LEU A 220 2.82 -10.57 -0.93
C LEU A 220 2.89 -11.41 0.35
N LEU A 221 4.08 -11.63 0.90
CA LEU A 221 4.27 -12.38 2.15
C LEU A 221 3.63 -11.66 3.35
N PHE A 222 3.71 -10.33 3.39
CA PHE A 222 3.01 -9.53 4.39
C PHE A 222 1.49 -9.68 4.27
N ILE A 223 0.95 -9.60 3.05
CA ILE A 223 -0.50 -9.78 2.81
C ILE A 223 -0.94 -11.18 3.26
N ILE A 224 -0.14 -12.22 2.98
CA ILE A 224 -0.40 -13.56 3.49
C ILE A 224 -0.43 -13.51 5.02
N LYS A 225 0.58 -12.92 5.66
CA LYS A 225 0.61 -12.94 7.11
C LYS A 225 -0.58 -12.23 7.74
N ILE A 226 -0.98 -11.07 7.23
CA ILE A 226 -2.04 -10.25 7.81
C ILE A 226 -3.46 -10.68 7.40
N ASN A 227 -3.62 -11.55 6.40
CA ASN A 227 -4.92 -11.95 5.83
C ASN A 227 -5.93 -12.43 6.90
N GLY A 228 -5.43 -13.06 7.96
CA GLY A 228 -6.25 -13.62 9.05
C GLY A 228 -6.75 -12.61 10.09
N ILE A 229 -6.32 -11.34 10.05
CA ILE A 229 -6.56 -10.37 11.13
C ILE A 229 -8.04 -10.07 11.38
N VAL A 230 -8.89 -10.24 10.35
CA VAL A 230 -10.34 -10.05 10.44
C VAL A 230 -11.12 -11.37 10.40
N SER A 231 -10.48 -12.51 10.71
CA SER A 231 -11.11 -13.83 10.66
C SER A 231 -12.18 -14.06 11.74
N LYS A 232 -12.05 -13.39 12.89
CA LYS A 232 -12.93 -13.54 14.06
C LYS A 232 -13.78 -12.28 14.32
N LEU A 233 -14.22 -11.61 13.26
CA LEU A 233 -15.11 -10.45 13.43
C LEU A 233 -16.54 -10.89 13.80
N PRO A 234 -17.25 -10.14 14.66
CA PRO A 234 -18.66 -10.35 14.90
C PRO A 234 -19.51 -10.16 13.64
N ALA A 235 -20.67 -10.81 13.56
CA ALA A 235 -21.51 -10.87 12.36
C ALA A 235 -21.95 -9.50 11.80
N TYR A 236 -22.08 -8.49 12.67
CA TYR A 236 -22.53 -7.14 12.30
C TYR A 236 -21.37 -6.16 12.03
N VAL A 237 -20.13 -6.65 12.08
CA VAL A 237 -18.94 -5.83 11.86
C VAL A 237 -18.38 -6.15 10.48
N ASN A 238 -18.39 -5.12 9.64
CA ASN A 238 -17.82 -5.18 8.31
C ASN A 238 -16.37 -4.70 8.34
N SER A 239 -15.53 -5.27 7.47
CA SER A 239 -14.12 -4.86 7.35
C SER A 239 -13.69 -4.57 5.92
N THR A 240 -12.63 -3.77 5.83
CA THR A 240 -11.82 -3.58 4.63
C THR A 240 -10.35 -3.62 4.99
N LEU A 241 -9.56 -4.27 4.14
CA LEU A 241 -8.11 -4.35 4.29
C LEU A 241 -7.45 -3.95 2.98
N PHE A 242 -6.43 -3.12 3.09
CA PHE A 242 -5.52 -2.81 2.01
C PHE A 242 -4.10 -2.83 2.57
N VAL A 243 -3.47 -4.01 2.55
CA VAL A 243 -2.16 -4.22 3.19
C VAL A 243 -2.23 -3.90 4.69
N ASP A 244 -1.63 -2.82 5.13
CA ASP A 244 -1.55 -2.35 6.52
C ASP A 244 -2.70 -1.41 6.90
N ASP A 245 -3.40 -0.83 5.92
CA ASP A 245 -4.60 -0.02 6.14
C ASP A 245 -5.80 -0.94 6.46
N ILE A 246 -6.22 -0.95 7.72
CA ILE A 246 -7.36 -1.75 8.19
C ILE A 246 -8.46 -0.82 8.68
N GLN A 247 -9.68 -1.11 8.24
CA GLN A 247 -10.87 -0.40 8.68
C GLN A 247 -11.98 -1.40 9.01
N ILE A 248 -12.66 -1.16 10.13
CA ILE A 248 -13.89 -1.88 10.50
C ILE A 248 -15.02 -0.88 10.74
N HIS A 249 -16.26 -1.29 10.47
CA HIS A 249 -17.43 -0.50 10.79
C HIS A 249 -18.62 -1.35 11.19
N CYS A 250 -19.51 -0.76 11.97
CA CYS A 250 -20.81 -1.33 12.35
C CYS A 250 -21.87 -0.25 12.27
N ALA A 251 -23.06 -0.60 11.78
CA ALA A 251 -24.20 0.29 11.67
C ALA A 251 -25.41 -0.26 12.43
N GLY A 252 -26.13 0.60 13.12
CA GLY A 252 -27.25 0.20 13.98
C GLY A 252 -28.03 1.40 14.53
N ASP A 253 -29.16 1.10 15.15
CA ASP A 253 -30.02 2.10 15.80
C ASP A 253 -29.61 2.35 17.26
N ASP A 254 -29.14 1.30 17.94
CA ASP A 254 -28.66 1.34 19.32
C ASP A 254 -27.13 1.51 19.38
N MET A 255 -26.68 2.57 20.05
CA MET A 255 -25.26 2.84 20.25
C MET A 255 -24.60 1.79 21.15
N GLY A 256 -25.31 1.28 22.16
CA GLY A 256 -24.77 0.28 23.08
C GLY A 256 -24.50 -1.05 22.38
N PHE A 257 -25.35 -1.46 21.45
CA PHE A 257 -25.11 -2.58 20.55
C PHE A 257 -23.87 -2.36 19.68
N ILE A 258 -23.79 -1.22 18.97
CA ILE A 258 -22.65 -0.91 18.09
C ILE A 258 -21.33 -0.93 18.87
N GLN A 259 -21.31 -0.29 20.05
CA GLN A 259 -20.14 -0.23 20.90
C GLN A 259 -19.68 -1.64 21.34
N ARG A 260 -20.62 -2.50 21.78
CA ARG A 260 -20.29 -3.89 22.15
C ARG A 260 -19.72 -4.69 20.98
N GLN A 261 -20.32 -4.58 19.79
CA GLN A 261 -19.87 -5.30 18.60
C GLN A 261 -18.47 -4.84 18.17
N LEU A 262 -18.23 -3.53 18.10
CA LEU A 262 -16.94 -2.98 17.71
C LEU A 262 -15.85 -3.20 18.77
N GLN A 263 -16.16 -3.09 20.06
CA GLN A 263 -15.18 -3.40 21.12
C GLN A 263 -14.81 -4.88 21.12
N THR A 264 -15.78 -5.78 20.90
CA THR A 264 -15.51 -7.22 20.70
C THR A 264 -14.61 -7.45 19.50
N ALA A 265 -14.87 -6.75 18.38
CA ALA A 265 -14.02 -6.82 17.20
C ALA A 265 -12.60 -6.34 17.47
N ILE A 266 -12.42 -5.22 18.20
CA ILE A 266 -11.11 -4.70 18.60
C ILE A 266 -10.36 -5.75 19.43
N HIS A 267 -11.00 -6.35 20.44
CA HIS A 267 -10.37 -7.39 21.26
C HIS A 267 -9.93 -8.59 20.42
N ASN A 268 -10.83 -9.13 19.59
CA ASN A 268 -10.52 -10.28 18.72
C ASN A 268 -9.37 -9.99 17.76
N MET A 269 -9.32 -8.78 17.18
CA MET A 269 -8.23 -8.35 16.31
C MET A 269 -6.92 -8.18 17.08
N THR A 270 -6.99 -7.65 18.30
CA THR A 270 -5.82 -7.43 19.17
C THR A 270 -5.20 -8.75 19.62
N ASP A 271 -6.02 -9.71 20.05
CA ASP A 271 -5.59 -11.06 20.43
C ASP A 271 -4.98 -11.81 19.25
N TRP A 272 -5.58 -11.66 18.07
CA TRP A 272 -5.01 -12.24 16.86
C TRP A 272 -3.66 -11.57 16.52
N ALA A 273 -3.58 -10.24 16.61
CA ALA A 273 -2.37 -9.48 16.31
C ALA A 273 -1.22 -9.87 17.24
N SER A 274 -1.45 -9.95 18.55
CA SER A 274 -0.44 -10.34 19.54
C SER A 274 0.11 -11.75 19.27
N THR A 275 -0.76 -12.70 18.90
CA THR A 275 -0.37 -14.08 18.56
C THR A 275 0.42 -14.15 17.24
N ASN A 276 0.25 -13.18 16.34
CA ASN A 276 0.86 -13.17 15.00
C ASN A 276 2.03 -12.18 14.85
N GLY A 277 2.43 -11.49 15.92
CA GLY A 277 3.56 -10.56 15.93
C GLY A 277 3.22 -9.15 15.42
N PHE A 278 1.96 -8.77 15.39
CA PHE A 278 1.51 -7.42 15.03
C PHE A 278 1.10 -6.62 16.26
N ILE A 279 1.29 -5.30 16.19
CA ILE A 279 0.93 -4.37 17.25
C ILE A 279 0.25 -3.17 16.59
N PHE A 280 -0.97 -2.89 17.04
CA PHE A 280 -1.67 -1.66 16.65
C PHE A 280 -1.09 -0.46 17.40
N SER A 281 -1.08 0.70 16.76
CA SER A 281 -0.73 1.98 17.38
C SER A 281 -1.99 2.67 17.88
N PRO A 282 -2.25 2.72 19.21
CA PRO A 282 -3.44 3.40 19.74
C PRO A 282 -3.45 4.89 19.44
N GLN A 283 -2.28 5.54 19.41
CA GLN A 283 -2.17 6.99 19.21
C GLN A 283 -2.49 7.42 17.77
N LYS A 284 -2.38 6.51 16.81
CA LYS A 284 -2.65 6.78 15.39
C LYS A 284 -3.95 6.15 14.89
N SER A 285 -4.47 5.18 15.63
CA SER A 285 -5.78 4.61 15.35
C SER A 285 -6.84 5.64 15.73
N VAL A 286 -7.88 5.77 14.91
CA VAL A 286 -8.92 6.79 15.10
C VAL A 286 -10.31 6.22 14.87
N CYS A 287 -11.30 6.81 15.55
CA CYS A 287 -12.71 6.47 15.42
C CYS A 287 -13.47 7.62 14.73
N MET A 288 -14.39 7.29 13.83
CA MET A 288 -15.33 8.24 13.27
C MET A 288 -16.76 7.77 13.49
N HIS A 289 -17.61 8.69 13.94
CA HIS A 289 -19.03 8.47 14.11
C HIS A 289 -19.81 9.23 13.05
N PHE A 290 -20.40 8.50 12.12
CA PHE A 290 -21.25 9.03 11.06
C PHE A 290 -22.71 8.94 11.51
N CYS A 291 -23.29 10.09 11.87
CA CYS A 291 -24.71 10.17 12.18
C CYS A 291 -25.29 11.56 11.87
N ARG A 292 -26.58 11.61 11.56
CA ARG A 292 -27.37 12.85 11.44
C ARG A 292 -28.12 13.21 12.73
N ARG A 293 -28.16 12.32 13.72
CA ARG A 293 -28.76 12.54 15.04
C ARG A 293 -27.74 13.23 15.95
N ARG A 294 -28.22 14.10 16.83
CA ARG A 294 -27.41 14.69 17.91
C ARG A 294 -27.34 13.71 19.07
N GLY A 295 -26.17 13.57 19.70
CA GLY A 295 -26.01 12.80 20.95
C GLY A 295 -25.02 11.62 20.87
N LEU A 296 -24.56 11.24 22.06
CA LEU A 296 -23.68 10.14 22.48
C LEU A 296 -22.67 9.63 21.44
N HIS A 297 -21.41 9.95 21.70
CA HIS A 297 -20.29 9.35 21.02
C HIS A 297 -19.89 8.04 21.72
N PRO A 298 -19.55 6.99 20.95
CA PRO A 298 -19.11 5.72 21.52
C PRO A 298 -17.67 5.79 21.99
N ASP A 299 -17.38 5.23 23.16
CA ASP A 299 -16.02 5.10 23.67
C ASP A 299 -15.44 3.73 23.35
N PHE A 300 -14.23 3.71 22.80
CA PHE A 300 -13.48 2.49 22.50
C PHE A 300 -12.10 2.53 23.11
N GLN A 301 -11.61 1.35 23.47
CA GLN A 301 -10.26 1.16 23.99
C GLN A 301 -9.47 0.17 23.14
N LEU A 302 -8.21 0.48 22.88
CA LEU A 302 -7.23 -0.38 22.24
C LEU A 302 -6.05 -0.56 23.20
N ASN A 303 -5.83 -1.79 23.69
CA ASN A 303 -4.81 -2.07 24.72
C ASN A 303 -4.93 -1.17 25.96
N GLY A 304 -6.17 -0.92 26.42
CA GLY A 304 -6.45 -0.03 27.56
C GLY A 304 -6.28 1.47 27.27
N SER A 305 -5.83 1.85 26.07
CA SER A 305 -5.74 3.26 25.65
C SER A 305 -7.01 3.67 24.89
N PRO A 306 -7.60 4.86 25.14
CA PRO A 306 -8.77 5.32 24.41
C PRO A 306 -8.43 5.59 22.94
N ILE A 307 -9.30 5.16 22.02
CA ILE A 307 -9.21 5.53 20.61
C ILE A 307 -9.88 6.91 20.43
N PRO A 308 -9.16 7.94 19.96
CA PRO A 308 -9.73 9.27 19.79
C PRO A 308 -10.80 9.28 18.70
N ILE A 309 -11.89 10.01 18.98
CA ILE A 309 -12.98 10.24 18.03
C ILE A 309 -12.70 11.53 17.26
N VAL A 310 -12.66 11.43 15.94
CA VAL A 310 -12.30 12.53 15.05
C VAL A 310 -13.45 12.89 14.12
N GLN A 311 -13.49 14.16 13.71
CA GLN A 311 -14.48 14.65 12.74
C GLN A 311 -14.04 14.43 11.29
N GLU A 312 -12.74 14.27 11.07
CA GLU A 312 -12.15 14.00 9.76
C GLU A 312 -11.01 12.99 9.89
N THR A 313 -10.86 12.09 8.91
CA THR A 313 -9.70 11.20 8.80
C THR A 313 -9.33 10.92 7.35
N GLN A 314 -8.05 10.64 7.11
CA GLN A 314 -7.57 10.19 5.81
C GLN A 314 -7.58 8.66 5.76
N PHE A 315 -8.27 8.09 4.77
CA PHE A 315 -8.28 6.66 4.49
C PHE A 315 -8.02 6.43 3.00
N LEU A 316 -6.98 5.63 2.68
CA LEU A 316 -6.55 5.34 1.30
C LEU A 316 -6.47 6.60 0.41
N GLY A 317 -5.90 7.69 0.95
CA GLY A 317 -5.69 8.94 0.20
C GLY A 317 -6.90 9.88 0.10
N ILE A 318 -8.08 9.49 0.62
CA ILE A 318 -9.30 10.31 0.66
C ILE A 318 -9.57 10.76 2.09
N ILE A 319 -9.97 12.03 2.27
CA ILE A 319 -10.33 12.60 3.57
C ILE A 319 -11.85 12.48 3.72
N PHE A 320 -12.30 11.68 4.68
CA PHE A 320 -13.69 11.56 5.07
C PHE A 320 -14.00 12.55 6.17
N ASP A 321 -15.15 13.23 6.08
CA ASP A 321 -15.75 14.00 7.18
C ASP A 321 -17.04 13.32 7.65
N THR A 322 -17.46 13.58 8.90
CA THR A 322 -18.66 12.96 9.51
C THR A 322 -19.96 13.20 8.75
N LYS A 323 -19.99 14.13 7.78
CA LYS A 323 -21.17 14.47 6.97
C LYS A 323 -21.03 14.10 5.49
N LEU A 324 -19.89 13.53 5.07
CA LEU A 324 -19.55 13.27 3.66
C LEU A 324 -19.68 14.51 2.74
N ILE A 325 -19.28 15.67 3.24
CA ILE A 325 -19.25 16.93 2.46
C ILE A 325 -18.02 16.97 1.55
N PHE A 326 -16.92 16.33 1.95
CA PHE A 326 -15.61 16.28 1.29
C PHE A 326 -14.95 17.65 1.06
N ARG A 327 -15.30 18.67 1.85
CA ARG A 327 -14.76 20.03 1.69
C ARG A 327 -13.25 20.08 1.94
N SER A 328 -12.79 19.48 3.04
CA SER A 328 -11.38 19.39 3.43
C SER A 328 -10.54 18.68 2.35
N LEU A 329 -11.04 17.54 1.85
CA LEU A 329 -10.45 16.84 0.70
C LEU A 329 -10.30 17.75 -0.53
N ILE A 330 -11.38 18.42 -0.93
CA ILE A 330 -11.40 19.25 -2.12
C ILE A 330 -10.44 20.44 -1.99
N GLN A 331 -10.35 21.07 -0.82
CA GLN A 331 -9.37 22.13 -0.55
C GLN A 331 -7.92 21.63 -0.62
N HIS A 332 -7.65 20.42 -0.08
CA HIS A 332 -6.34 19.80 -0.17
C HIS A 332 -5.95 19.46 -1.62
N LEU A 333 -6.88 18.91 -2.39
CA LEU A 333 -6.70 18.62 -3.82
C LEU A 333 -6.43 19.91 -4.61
N LYS A 334 -7.20 20.97 -4.37
CA LYS A 334 -6.99 22.29 -4.97
C LYS A 334 -5.58 22.80 -4.71
N THR A 335 -5.15 22.79 -3.44
CA THR A 335 -3.82 23.27 -3.05
C THR A 335 -2.70 22.48 -3.73
N LYS A 336 -2.84 21.15 -3.81
CA LYS A 336 -1.90 20.28 -4.54
C LYS A 336 -1.88 20.54 -6.05
N CYS A 337 -3.02 20.86 -6.64
CA CYS A 337 -3.13 21.15 -8.08
C CYS A 337 -2.59 22.54 -8.42
N ILE A 338 -2.87 23.56 -7.62
CA ILE A 338 -2.36 24.94 -7.82
C ILE A 338 -0.83 24.96 -7.87
N ARG A 339 -0.15 24.20 -7.00
CA ARG A 339 1.32 24.11 -7.05
C ARG A 339 1.82 23.61 -8.41
N THR A 340 1.20 22.56 -8.94
CA THR A 340 1.53 22.05 -10.28
C THR A 340 1.16 23.06 -11.38
N LEU A 341 -0.02 23.69 -11.28
CA LEU A 341 -0.49 24.67 -12.28
C LEU A 341 0.42 25.91 -12.32
N ASN A 342 0.96 26.35 -11.19
CA ASN A 342 1.91 27.45 -11.15
C ASN A 342 3.21 27.10 -11.88
N ILE A 343 3.71 25.87 -11.74
CA ILE A 343 4.85 25.38 -12.54
C ILE A 343 4.48 25.37 -14.03
N MET A 344 3.28 24.90 -14.37
CA MET A 344 2.81 24.91 -15.75
C MET A 344 2.70 26.31 -16.34
N LYS A 345 2.25 27.30 -15.56
CA LYS A 345 2.19 28.71 -15.99
C LYS A 345 3.55 29.26 -16.39
N VAL A 346 4.60 28.88 -15.67
CA VAL A 346 5.99 29.24 -16.00
C VAL A 346 6.42 28.53 -17.29
N LEU A 347 6.12 27.24 -17.41
CA LEU A 347 6.44 26.44 -18.60
C LEU A 347 5.64 26.83 -19.83
N SER A 348 4.52 27.55 -19.71
CA SER A 348 3.70 28.01 -20.83
C SER A 348 4.10 29.38 -21.37
N SER A 349 5.32 29.84 -21.10
CA SER A 349 5.87 31.07 -21.67
C SER A 349 5.85 31.04 -23.20
N THR A 350 5.53 32.15 -23.85
CA THR A 350 5.46 32.24 -25.32
C THR A 350 6.82 32.30 -26.01
N SER A 351 7.88 32.69 -25.30
CA SER A 351 9.22 32.87 -25.87
C SER A 351 10.18 31.70 -25.62
N TRP A 352 9.98 30.92 -24.55
CA TRP A 352 10.86 29.80 -24.16
C TRP A 352 10.10 28.60 -23.56
N GLY A 353 8.76 28.62 -23.64
CA GLY A 353 7.93 27.60 -23.02
C GLY A 353 7.82 26.30 -23.82
N ALA A 354 7.23 25.31 -23.17
CA ALA A 354 6.95 24.01 -23.75
C ALA A 354 5.78 24.07 -24.73
N ASP A 355 5.81 23.21 -25.74
CA ASP A 355 4.74 23.08 -26.71
C ASP A 355 3.42 22.59 -26.06
N LYS A 356 2.30 22.83 -26.74
CA LYS A 356 0.95 22.46 -26.27
C LYS A 356 0.82 20.98 -25.93
N VAL A 357 1.45 20.09 -26.71
CA VAL A 357 1.36 18.63 -26.50
C VAL A 357 2.09 18.25 -25.22
N SER A 358 3.28 18.81 -24.99
CA SER A 358 4.04 18.62 -23.75
C SER A 358 3.32 19.18 -22.52
N LEU A 359 2.76 20.39 -22.61
CA LEU A 359 1.97 20.98 -21.53
C LEU A 359 0.75 20.12 -21.19
N MET A 360 0.08 19.57 -22.21
CA MET A 360 -1.05 18.67 -22.00
C MET A 360 -0.62 17.30 -21.45
N ARG A 361 0.57 16.84 -21.86
CA ARG A 361 1.44 15.85 -21.18
C ARG A 361 1.39 16.00 -19.66
N ILE A 362 1.87 17.15 -19.23
CA ILE A 362 2.11 17.52 -17.83
C ILE A 362 0.78 17.68 -17.09
N TYR A 363 -0.21 18.36 -17.66
CA TYR A 363 -1.53 18.51 -17.05
C TYR A 363 -2.19 17.16 -16.76
N ARG A 364 -2.25 16.27 -17.76
CA ARG A 364 -2.89 14.96 -17.61
C ARG A 364 -2.19 14.12 -16.55
N SER A 365 -0.87 14.14 -16.53
CA SER A 365 -0.06 13.30 -15.64
C SER A 365 0.04 13.83 -14.21
N LEU A 366 0.01 15.14 -13.98
CA LEU A 366 0.28 15.73 -12.65
C LEU A 366 -0.93 16.43 -12.01
N VAL A 367 -1.91 16.88 -12.79
CA VAL A 367 -3.13 17.55 -12.29
C VAL A 367 -4.32 16.60 -12.42
N ARG A 368 -4.66 16.20 -13.64
CA ARG A 368 -5.83 15.36 -13.89
C ARG A 368 -5.74 14.02 -13.16
N SER A 369 -4.57 13.37 -13.14
CA SER A 369 -4.37 12.12 -12.40
C SER A 369 -4.69 12.21 -10.90
N LYS A 370 -4.44 13.36 -10.27
CA LYS A 370 -4.76 13.60 -8.84
C LYS A 370 -6.26 13.85 -8.64
N LEU A 371 -6.89 14.53 -9.59
CA LEU A 371 -8.33 14.78 -9.57
C LEU A 371 -9.09 13.49 -9.86
N ASP A 372 -8.71 12.73 -10.88
CA ASP A 372 -9.38 11.48 -11.25
C ASP A 372 -9.32 10.44 -10.12
N TYR A 373 -8.30 10.50 -9.25
CA TYR A 373 -8.21 9.64 -8.07
C TYR A 373 -9.29 9.98 -7.03
N GLY A 374 -10.23 9.06 -6.81
CA GLY A 374 -11.27 9.20 -5.79
C GLY A 374 -12.57 9.84 -6.28
N VAL A 375 -12.65 10.29 -7.54
CA VAL A 375 -13.90 10.82 -8.13
C VAL A 375 -15.10 9.90 -7.90
N PRO A 376 -15.01 8.56 -8.02
CA PRO A 376 -16.14 7.69 -7.75
C PRO A 376 -16.71 7.84 -6.33
N VAL A 377 -15.90 8.31 -5.38
CA VAL A 377 -16.25 8.47 -3.96
C VAL A 377 -16.76 9.89 -3.71
N TYR A 378 -15.94 10.91 -3.99
CA TYR A 378 -16.28 12.30 -3.66
C TYR A 378 -17.06 13.04 -4.75
N GLY A 379 -17.17 12.49 -5.97
CA GLY A 379 -17.86 13.13 -7.10
C GLY A 379 -19.36 13.32 -6.87
N SER A 380 -19.92 12.61 -5.89
CA SER A 380 -21.29 12.77 -5.40
C SER A 380 -21.45 13.90 -4.37
N ALA A 381 -20.37 14.63 -4.04
CA ALA A 381 -20.41 15.79 -3.17
C ALA A 381 -21.30 16.91 -3.76
N ALA A 382 -21.74 17.83 -2.89
CA ALA A 382 -22.57 18.96 -3.32
C ALA A 382 -21.86 19.80 -4.41
N LYS A 383 -22.64 20.26 -5.40
CA LYS A 383 -22.13 21.12 -6.50
C LYS A 383 -21.39 22.35 -5.97
N SER A 384 -21.83 22.93 -4.86
CA SER A 384 -21.16 24.06 -4.20
C SER A 384 -19.76 23.70 -3.72
N THR A 385 -19.55 22.49 -3.19
CA THR A 385 -18.23 22.00 -2.79
C THR A 385 -17.35 21.73 -4.00
N LEU A 386 -17.89 21.09 -5.04
CA LEU A 386 -17.14 20.78 -6.27
C LEU A 386 -16.68 22.05 -7.02
N LYS A 387 -17.50 23.11 -7.04
CA LYS A 387 -17.15 24.41 -7.62
C LYS A 387 -15.87 25.03 -7.05
N ILE A 388 -15.43 24.61 -5.86
CA ILE A 388 -14.15 25.05 -5.28
C ILE A 388 -12.98 24.64 -6.19
N LEU A 389 -13.07 23.48 -6.86
CA LEU A 389 -12.08 23.00 -7.83
C LEU A 389 -12.09 23.84 -9.11
N ASP A 390 -13.27 24.25 -9.57
CA ASP A 390 -13.44 25.07 -10.78
C ASP A 390 -13.02 26.52 -10.57
N SER A 391 -13.06 27.00 -9.34
CA SER A 391 -12.75 28.39 -9.01
C SER A 391 -11.26 28.68 -9.24
N PRO A 392 -10.88 29.49 -10.26
CA PRO A 392 -9.50 29.86 -10.47
C PRO A 392 -9.00 30.64 -9.24
N SER A 393 -7.75 30.37 -8.85
CA SER A 393 -6.99 31.33 -8.04
C SER A 393 -7.11 32.74 -8.66
N PRO A 394 -7.24 33.80 -7.85
CA PRO A 394 -7.79 35.09 -8.27
C PRO A 394 -7.00 35.73 -9.43
N LYS A 395 -7.74 36.28 -10.39
CA LYS A 395 -7.28 37.12 -11.52
C LYS A 395 -6.24 36.45 -12.43
N THR A 396 -6.71 35.64 -13.36
CA THR A 396 -6.07 35.56 -14.68
C THR A 396 -7.19 35.42 -15.70
N SER A 397 -7.56 36.56 -16.29
CA SER A 397 -8.36 36.67 -17.49
C SER A 397 -7.79 35.77 -18.56
N TYR A 398 -8.47 34.68 -18.92
CA TYR A 398 -8.53 34.15 -20.27
C TYR A 398 -9.76 33.24 -20.38
N SER A 399 -10.76 33.75 -21.08
CA SER A 399 -11.60 32.97 -21.99
C SER A 399 -10.72 32.00 -22.79
N TYR A 400 -11.28 30.88 -23.26
CA TYR A 400 -10.62 29.75 -23.97
C TYR A 400 -10.23 28.55 -23.11
N TRP A 401 -11.22 27.96 -22.43
CA TRP A 401 -11.31 26.50 -22.35
C TRP A 401 -12.78 26.09 -22.45
N GLY A 402 -13.30 26.08 -23.68
CA GLY A 402 -14.48 25.29 -24.02
C GLY A 402 -14.05 23.83 -24.15
N ILE A 403 -14.54 23.01 -23.23
CA ILE A 403 -14.80 21.58 -23.45
C ILE A 403 -16.30 21.41 -23.24
#